data_AF-A0A6L6WC35-F1
#
_entry.id   AF-A0A6L6WC35-F1
#
_cell.length_a   1.000
_cell.length_b   1.000
_cell.length_c   1.000
_cell.angle_alpha   90.00
_cell.angle_beta   90.00
_cell.angle_gamma   90.00
#
_symmetry.space_group_name_H-M   'P 1'
#
loop_
_entity.id
_entity.type
_entity.pdbx_description
1 polymer ?
#
loop_
_entity_poly.entity_id
_entity_poly.type
_entity_poly.pdbx_seq_one_letter_code
_entity_poly.pdbx_strand_id
1 'polypeptide(L)'
;MTRSVLILGASGRFGRACSTAFSEAGWQVQHFDRTHGNLMDAASGVQVIINGWNPAYPDWAKQVPELHAQVIAAARANGATVVVPGNVYVFGEDTPSPWSENTSHRAKNPLGRIRVEMEAAYKRSGVSTIVVRSGDFLDTEASGNWFDLILTKDLAKGRFTYPGKTDVPHAWAYLPDLARAVVGLVEKRDVLPVYADIPFSGYTLTGQQMFDAVNGAVARPVQLKSMSWWPLQLARPFWPMGRCLLEMRYLWDTAHRLDGTLLERLLPDLRQTPLDVALDAALPSGLVERNVHPNQVMTTGRNPGLT
;
A
#
# COMPACT_ATOMS: atom_id res chain seq x y z
N MET A 1 27.16 14.08 -1.36
CA MET A 1 26.55 13.41 -2.52
C MET A 1 25.05 13.70 -2.48
N THR A 2 24.46 14.15 -3.58
CA THR A 2 23.01 14.42 -3.65
C THR A 2 22.25 13.11 -3.53
N ARG A 3 21.24 13.05 -2.65
CA ARG A 3 20.40 11.85 -2.49
C ARG A 3 19.39 11.80 -3.63
N SER A 4 19.40 10.74 -4.44
CA SER A 4 18.58 10.66 -5.66
C SER A 4 17.77 9.37 -5.72
N VAL A 5 16.51 9.50 -6.14
CA VAL A 5 15.55 8.39 -6.26
C VAL A 5 14.84 8.43 -7.60
N LEU A 6 14.78 7.29 -8.28
CA LEU A 6 13.98 7.08 -9.49
C LEU A 6 12.67 6.38 -9.14
N ILE A 7 11.54 6.97 -9.52
CA ILE A 7 10.21 6.41 -9.26
C ILE A 7 9.62 5.88 -10.57
N LEU A 8 9.40 4.57 -10.60
CA LEU A 8 8.70 3.88 -11.67
C LEU A 8 7.20 3.88 -11.35
N GLY A 9 6.37 4.38 -12.26
CA GLY A 9 4.92 4.44 -12.04
C GLY A 9 4.48 5.58 -11.11
N ALA A 10 5.07 6.76 -11.25
CA ALA A 10 4.76 7.95 -10.45
C ALA A 10 3.29 8.40 -10.53
N SER A 11 2.55 8.03 -11.58
CA SER A 11 1.11 8.28 -11.71
C SER A 11 0.24 7.28 -10.95
N GLY A 12 0.81 6.16 -10.49
CA GLY A 12 0.11 5.18 -9.66
C GLY A 12 0.12 5.60 -8.19
N ARG A 13 -0.85 5.10 -7.42
CA ARG A 13 -1.05 5.44 -6.00
C ARG A 13 0.22 5.35 -5.12
N PHE A 14 0.95 4.24 -5.22
CA PHE A 14 2.17 4.03 -4.42
C PHE A 14 3.32 4.93 -4.91
N GLY A 15 3.48 5.07 -6.23
CA GLY A 15 4.49 5.93 -6.83
C GLY A 15 4.28 7.39 -6.45
N ARG A 16 3.05 7.90 -6.56
CA ARG A 16 2.66 9.26 -6.14
C ARG A 16 2.95 9.51 -4.67
N ALA A 17 2.53 8.61 -3.78
CA ALA A 17 2.79 8.73 -2.35
C ALA A 17 4.29 8.78 -2.03
N CYS A 18 5.09 7.94 -2.71
CA CYS A 18 6.55 7.99 -2.61
C CYS A 18 7.12 9.29 -3.19
N SER A 19 6.65 9.78 -4.34
CA SER A 19 7.09 11.05 -4.91
C SER A 19 6.97 12.19 -3.92
N THR A 20 5.82 12.29 -3.24
CA THR A 20 5.59 13.27 -2.18
C THR A 20 6.54 13.07 -1.01
N ALA A 21 6.55 11.87 -0.40
CA ALA A 21 7.34 11.60 0.80
C ALA A 21 8.85 11.79 0.60
N PHE A 22 9.40 11.36 -0.56
CA PHE A 22 10.81 11.55 -0.87
C PHE A 22 11.15 13.03 -1.13
N SER A 23 10.28 13.78 -1.79
CA SER A 23 10.48 15.22 -2.01
C SER A 23 10.47 15.98 -0.68
N GLU A 24 9.53 15.66 0.23
CA GLU A 24 9.45 16.23 1.57
C GLU A 24 10.69 15.89 2.42
N ALA A 25 11.26 14.71 2.22
CA ALA A 25 12.52 14.28 2.84
C ALA A 25 13.78 14.87 2.17
N GLY A 26 13.63 15.77 1.20
CA GLY A 26 14.74 16.46 0.54
C GLY A 26 15.53 15.62 -0.47
N TRP A 27 14.96 14.52 -0.95
CA TRP A 27 15.57 13.74 -2.03
C TRP A 27 15.33 14.40 -3.39
N GLN A 28 16.30 14.24 -4.29
CA GLN A 28 16.10 14.55 -5.70
C GLN A 28 15.27 13.44 -6.34
N VAL A 29 13.99 13.73 -6.55
CA VAL A 29 13.04 12.78 -7.14
C VAL A 29 13.06 12.87 -8.66
N GLN A 30 13.29 11.73 -9.32
CA GLN A 30 13.16 11.57 -10.76
C GLN A 30 11.97 10.64 -11.06
N HIS A 31 11.13 11.01 -12.01
CA HIS A 31 10.02 10.18 -12.46
C HIS A 31 10.36 9.54 -13.79
N PHE A 32 10.20 8.22 -13.89
CA PHE A 32 10.45 7.51 -15.13
C PHE A 32 9.29 7.67 -16.12
N ASP A 33 9.58 8.20 -17.31
CA ASP A 33 8.65 8.20 -18.44
C ASP A 33 8.73 6.85 -19.17
N ARG A 34 7.69 6.04 -19.04
CA ARG A 34 7.61 4.72 -19.68
C ARG A 34 7.42 4.79 -21.21
N THR A 35 6.94 5.91 -21.74
CA THR A 35 6.63 6.04 -23.17
C THR A 35 7.90 6.30 -23.98
N HIS A 36 8.80 7.12 -23.45
CA HIS A 36 9.99 7.59 -24.17
C HIS A 36 11.31 7.28 -23.47
N GLY A 37 11.27 6.86 -22.21
CA GLY A 37 12.47 6.65 -21.40
C GLY A 37 13.12 5.28 -21.61
N ASN A 38 14.44 5.24 -21.49
CA ASN A 38 15.21 4.01 -21.31
C ASN A 38 15.52 3.84 -19.82
N LEU A 39 15.11 2.71 -19.23
CA LEU A 39 15.28 2.48 -17.79
C LEU A 39 16.74 2.40 -17.36
N MET A 40 17.62 1.89 -18.22
CA MET A 40 19.06 1.78 -17.91
C MET A 40 19.68 3.17 -17.78
N ASP A 41 19.35 4.07 -18.72
CA ASP A 41 19.85 5.44 -18.73
C ASP A 41 19.26 6.25 -17.57
N ALA A 42 17.95 6.10 -17.31
CA ALA A 42 17.27 6.78 -16.21
C ALA A 42 17.75 6.33 -14.82
N ALA A 43 18.23 5.09 -14.69
CA ALA A 43 18.82 4.58 -13.46
C ALA A 43 20.29 5.00 -13.27
N SER A 44 20.91 5.67 -14.25
CA SER A 44 22.29 6.12 -14.15
C SER A 44 22.48 7.13 -13.02
N GLY A 45 23.34 6.79 -12.05
CA GLY A 45 23.66 7.65 -10.92
C GLY A 45 22.55 7.81 -9.87
N VAL A 46 21.45 7.05 -9.96
CA VAL A 46 20.41 7.03 -8.91
C VAL A 46 20.76 6.01 -7.83
N GLN A 47 20.51 6.35 -6.57
CA GLN A 47 20.84 5.44 -5.45
C GLN A 47 19.72 4.44 -5.17
N VAL A 48 18.48 4.82 -5.52
CA VAL A 48 17.28 4.08 -5.16
C VAL A 48 16.31 4.08 -6.34
N ILE A 49 15.70 2.93 -6.61
CA ILE A 49 14.61 2.77 -7.56
C ILE A 49 13.35 2.34 -6.79
N ILE A 50 12.32 3.17 -6.79
CA ILE A 50 10.99 2.80 -6.28
C ILE A 50 10.21 2.14 -7.42
N ASN A 51 9.97 0.84 -7.31
CA ASN A 51 9.25 0.09 -8.33
C ASN A 51 7.74 0.12 -8.10
N GLY A 52 7.07 1.19 -8.52
CA GLY A 52 5.62 1.33 -8.49
C GLY A 52 4.90 0.80 -9.74
N TRP A 53 5.58 0.11 -10.65
CA TRP A 53 4.92 -0.51 -11.81
C TRP A 53 4.02 -1.65 -11.37
N ASN A 54 2.74 -1.54 -11.71
CA ASN A 54 1.74 -2.54 -11.41
C ASN A 54 0.78 -2.67 -12.59
N PRO A 55 0.98 -3.66 -13.49
CA PRO A 55 0.04 -3.90 -14.58
C PRO A 55 -1.32 -4.34 -14.02
N ALA A 56 -2.36 -4.31 -14.85
CA ALA A 56 -3.68 -4.83 -14.45
C ALA A 56 -3.60 -6.34 -14.18
N TYR A 57 -4.40 -6.86 -13.23
CA TYR A 57 -4.34 -8.28 -12.84
C TYR A 57 -4.37 -9.28 -14.00
N PRO A 58 -5.21 -9.12 -15.06
CA PRO A 58 -5.21 -10.05 -16.19
C PRO A 58 -3.88 -10.13 -16.94
N ASP A 59 -3.07 -9.08 -16.86
CA ASP A 59 -1.79 -8.96 -17.56
C ASP A 59 -0.59 -9.43 -16.71
N TRP A 60 -0.79 -9.74 -15.43
CA TRP A 60 0.31 -10.03 -14.51
C TRP A 60 1.19 -11.18 -14.99
N ALA A 61 0.58 -12.28 -15.44
CA ALA A 61 1.33 -13.45 -15.92
C ALA A 61 2.24 -13.14 -17.11
N LYS A 62 1.83 -12.17 -17.95
CA LYS A 62 2.55 -11.75 -19.14
C LYS A 62 3.60 -10.69 -18.84
N GLN A 63 3.29 -9.73 -17.97
CA GLN A 63 4.08 -8.50 -17.83
C GLN A 63 4.97 -8.47 -16.59
N VAL A 64 4.56 -9.03 -15.45
CA VAL A 64 5.32 -8.92 -14.19
C VAL A 64 6.73 -9.50 -14.30
N PRO A 65 6.95 -10.72 -14.84
CA PRO A 65 8.30 -11.30 -14.90
C PRO A 65 9.28 -10.41 -15.69
N GLU A 66 8.88 -9.95 -16.87
CA GLU A 66 9.72 -9.14 -17.75
C GLU A 66 9.99 -7.74 -17.17
N LEU A 67 8.95 -7.07 -16.66
CA LEU A 67 9.12 -5.73 -16.07
C LEU A 67 10.07 -5.76 -14.87
N HIS A 68 9.95 -6.77 -14.00
CA HIS A 68 10.82 -6.88 -12.85
C HIS A 68 12.25 -7.33 -13.22
N ALA A 69 12.42 -8.14 -14.27
CA ALA A 69 13.74 -8.45 -14.82
C ALA A 69 14.48 -7.19 -15.31
N GLN A 70 13.77 -6.28 -15.99
CA GLN A 70 14.33 -4.99 -16.43
C GLN A 70 14.76 -4.12 -15.25
N VAL A 71 13.95 -4.04 -14.19
CA VAL A 71 14.30 -3.30 -12.96
C VAL A 71 15.52 -3.91 -12.28
N ILE A 72 15.58 -5.24 -12.16
CA ILE A 72 16.74 -5.94 -11.59
C ILE A 72 18.01 -5.64 -12.40
N ALA A 73 17.93 -5.68 -13.73
CA ALA A 73 19.06 -5.41 -14.61
C ALA A 73 19.57 -3.97 -14.45
N ALA A 74 18.66 -2.98 -14.47
CA ALA A 74 19.00 -1.57 -14.30
C ALA A 74 19.59 -1.30 -12.90
N ALA A 75 19.01 -1.87 -11.85
CA ALA A 75 19.50 -1.72 -10.49
C ALA A 75 20.90 -2.32 -10.32
N ARG A 76 21.12 -3.53 -10.88
CA ARG A 76 22.43 -4.19 -10.83
C ARG A 76 23.51 -3.38 -11.54
N ALA A 77 23.22 -2.87 -12.74
CA ALA A 77 24.19 -2.10 -13.52
C ALA A 77 24.61 -0.80 -12.82
N ASN A 78 23.71 -0.20 -12.04
CA ASN A 78 23.92 1.09 -11.40
C ASN A 78 24.21 1.01 -9.89
N GLY A 79 24.22 -0.20 -9.31
CA GLY A 79 24.37 -0.40 -7.86
C GLY A 79 23.23 0.20 -7.04
N ALA A 80 22.05 0.39 -7.64
CA ALA A 80 20.90 1.01 -6.97
C ALA A 80 20.15 0.02 -6.08
N THR A 81 19.64 0.49 -4.94
CA THR A 81 18.70 -0.28 -4.11
C THR A 81 17.30 -0.24 -4.71
N VAL A 82 16.60 -1.36 -4.77
CA VAL A 82 15.22 -1.43 -5.27
C VAL A 82 14.25 -1.52 -4.11
N VAL A 83 13.24 -0.63 -4.09
CA VAL A 83 12.08 -0.79 -3.23
C VAL A 83 10.93 -1.39 -4.03
N VAL A 84 10.35 -2.46 -3.52
CA VAL A 84 9.19 -3.13 -4.12
C VAL A 84 8.01 -3.03 -3.16
N PRO A 85 6.83 -2.55 -3.59
CA PRO A 85 5.62 -2.65 -2.79
C PRO A 85 5.21 -4.13 -2.71
N GLY A 86 5.39 -4.71 -1.52
CA GLY A 86 4.96 -6.05 -1.15
C GLY A 86 3.45 -6.08 -0.87
N ASN A 87 2.78 -7.16 -1.26
CA ASN A 87 1.37 -7.39 -0.90
C ASN A 87 1.22 -8.71 -0.14
N VAL A 88 0.08 -8.91 0.50
CA VAL A 88 -0.17 -10.11 1.29
C VAL A 88 -0.47 -11.37 0.45
N TYR A 89 -0.47 -11.26 -0.88
CA TYR A 89 -0.97 -12.32 -1.76
C TYR A 89 -0.04 -13.54 -1.80
N VAL A 90 1.19 -13.39 -1.31
CA VAL A 90 2.21 -14.44 -1.23
C VAL A 90 1.90 -15.50 -0.17
N PHE A 91 1.11 -15.18 0.85
CA PHE A 91 0.85 -16.09 1.97
C PHE A 91 -0.19 -17.15 1.62
N GLY A 92 -1.24 -16.80 0.89
CA GLY A 92 -2.32 -17.74 0.57
C GLY A 92 -3.30 -17.98 1.72
N GLU A 93 -4.43 -18.60 1.40
CA GLU A 93 -5.60 -18.77 2.27
C GLU A 93 -5.31 -19.56 3.56
N ASP A 94 -4.48 -20.61 3.47
CA ASP A 94 -4.22 -21.54 4.58
C ASP A 94 -3.12 -21.07 5.56
N THR A 95 -2.58 -19.86 5.39
CA THR A 95 -1.42 -19.39 6.18
C THR A 95 -1.89 -18.67 7.45
N PRO A 96 -1.57 -19.18 8.66
CA PRO A 96 -1.99 -18.56 9.91
C PRO A 96 -1.41 -17.15 10.10
N SER A 97 -2.22 -16.26 10.68
CA SER A 97 -1.85 -14.89 11.06
C SER A 97 -1.36 -14.83 12.53
N PRO A 98 -0.46 -13.91 12.93
CA PRO A 98 0.11 -12.78 12.19
C PRO A 98 1.14 -13.18 11.14
N TRP A 99 1.24 -12.40 10.06
CA TRP A 99 2.23 -12.60 9.01
C TRP A 99 3.43 -11.68 9.22
N SER A 100 4.63 -12.25 9.23
CA SER A 100 5.91 -11.59 9.45
C SER A 100 6.90 -11.89 8.32
N GLU A 101 8.10 -11.30 8.39
CA GLU A 101 9.22 -11.56 7.47
C GLU A 101 9.67 -13.03 7.45
N ASN A 102 9.31 -13.80 8.48
CA ASN A 102 9.64 -15.22 8.62
C ASN A 102 8.51 -16.14 8.18
N THR A 103 7.36 -15.59 7.79
CA THR A 103 6.20 -16.37 7.37
C THR A 103 6.40 -16.91 5.96
N SER A 104 6.23 -18.22 5.78
CA SER A 104 6.45 -18.84 4.47
C SER A 104 5.44 -18.36 3.43
N HIS A 105 5.91 -18.07 2.23
CA HIS A 105 5.05 -17.80 1.08
C HIS A 105 4.43 -19.10 0.56
N ARG A 106 3.13 -19.30 0.76
CA ARG A 106 2.40 -20.56 0.46
C ARG A 106 1.27 -20.40 -0.54
N ALA A 107 1.14 -19.24 -1.17
CA ALA A 107 0.09 -18.99 -2.14
C ALA A 107 0.17 -19.94 -3.34
N LYS A 108 -0.95 -20.62 -3.63
CA LYS A 108 -1.09 -21.58 -4.73
C LYS A 108 -1.89 -21.01 -5.91
N ASN A 109 -2.66 -19.94 -5.69
CA ASN A 109 -3.44 -19.28 -6.72
C ASN A 109 -2.54 -18.53 -7.73
N PRO A 110 -2.96 -18.38 -9.00
CA PRO A 110 -2.17 -17.75 -10.06
C PRO A 110 -1.49 -16.42 -9.69
N LEU A 111 -2.24 -15.44 -9.19
CA LEU A 111 -1.73 -14.11 -8.84
C LEU A 111 -0.76 -14.16 -7.66
N GLY A 112 -1.05 -15.00 -6.66
CA GLY A 112 -0.15 -15.25 -5.54
C GLY A 112 1.18 -15.85 -6.00
N ARG A 113 1.15 -16.89 -6.84
CA ARG A 113 2.35 -17.52 -7.40
C ARG A 113 3.21 -16.55 -8.21
N ILE A 114 2.60 -15.64 -8.97
CA ILE A 114 3.33 -14.60 -9.70
C ILE A 114 4.12 -13.71 -8.74
N ARG A 115 3.52 -13.31 -7.62
CA ARG A 115 4.20 -12.50 -6.60
C ARG A 115 5.29 -13.27 -5.87
N VAL A 116 5.06 -14.53 -5.53
CA VAL A 116 6.09 -15.40 -4.94
C VAL A 116 7.30 -15.52 -5.85
N GLU A 117 7.10 -15.78 -7.15
CA GLU A 117 8.19 -15.91 -8.11
C GLU A 117 8.92 -14.59 -8.34
N MET A 118 8.18 -13.48 -8.45
CA MET A 118 8.74 -12.14 -8.56
C MET A 118 9.66 -11.82 -7.37
N GLU A 119 9.22 -12.07 -6.14
CA GLU A 119 10.00 -11.82 -4.94
C GLU A 119 11.21 -12.76 -4.83
N ALA A 120 11.05 -14.03 -5.23
CA ALA A 120 12.15 -14.98 -5.32
C ALA A 120 13.21 -14.56 -6.37
N ALA A 121 12.79 -13.95 -7.49
CA ALA A 121 13.71 -13.44 -8.50
C ALA A 121 14.60 -12.31 -7.94
N TYR A 122 14.04 -11.36 -7.18
CA TYR A 122 14.85 -10.36 -6.48
C TYR A 122 15.83 -10.99 -5.49
N LYS A 123 15.37 -11.93 -4.66
CA LYS A 123 16.23 -12.63 -3.69
C LYS A 123 17.41 -13.35 -4.36
N ARG A 124 17.16 -14.03 -5.48
CA ARG A 124 18.21 -14.71 -6.28
C ARG A 124 19.11 -13.74 -7.04
N SER A 125 18.64 -12.53 -7.32
CA SER A 125 19.41 -11.55 -8.10
C SER A 125 20.58 -10.93 -7.34
N GLY A 126 20.57 -10.96 -6.01
CA GLY A 126 21.58 -10.31 -5.18
C GLY A 126 21.57 -8.78 -5.24
N VAL A 127 20.60 -8.16 -5.92
CA VAL A 127 20.39 -6.72 -5.88
C VAL A 127 19.84 -6.33 -4.50
N SER A 128 20.38 -5.27 -3.91
CA SER A 128 19.86 -4.70 -2.66
C SER A 128 18.38 -4.37 -2.83
N THR A 129 17.51 -5.08 -2.11
CA THR A 129 16.06 -5.05 -2.29
C THR A 129 15.36 -4.89 -0.95
N ILE A 130 14.47 -3.92 -0.86
CA ILE A 130 13.56 -3.71 0.27
C ILE A 130 12.13 -3.97 -0.24
N VAL A 131 11.54 -5.08 0.18
CA VAL A 131 10.11 -5.33 -0.01
C VAL A 131 9.38 -4.71 1.18
N VAL A 132 8.53 -3.72 0.94
CA VAL A 132 7.68 -3.15 2.00
C VAL A 132 6.29 -3.74 1.86
N ARG A 133 5.97 -4.71 2.72
CA ARG A 133 4.75 -5.51 2.60
C ARG A 133 3.60 -4.87 3.34
N SER A 134 2.48 -4.70 2.67
CA SER A 134 1.30 -4.02 3.22
C SER A 134 0.00 -4.72 2.82
N GLY A 135 -1.06 -4.42 3.56
CA GLY A 135 -2.43 -4.80 3.23
C GLY A 135 -3.07 -3.89 2.19
N ASP A 136 -4.41 -3.81 2.19
CA ASP A 136 -5.13 -2.94 1.26
C ASP A 136 -4.91 -1.46 1.55
N PHE A 137 -4.87 -0.64 0.51
CA PHE A 137 -4.52 0.77 0.65
C PHE A 137 -5.70 1.65 1.04
N LEU A 138 -5.44 2.56 1.98
CA LEU A 138 -6.17 3.81 2.15
C LEU A 138 -5.34 4.92 1.50
N ASP A 139 -5.94 5.63 0.56
CA ASP A 139 -5.29 6.66 -0.24
C ASP A 139 -5.88 8.02 0.10
N THR A 140 -5.22 9.12 -0.24
CA THR A 140 -5.73 10.49 -0.02
C THR A 140 -6.59 11.01 -1.18
N GLU A 141 -6.77 10.17 -2.22
CA GLU A 141 -7.64 10.44 -3.35
C GLU A 141 -8.14 9.13 -3.99
N ALA A 142 -9.22 9.23 -4.77
CA ALA A 142 -9.76 8.08 -5.50
C ALA A 142 -8.70 7.51 -6.45
N SER A 143 -8.42 6.22 -6.32
CA SER A 143 -7.35 5.54 -7.07
C SER A 143 -7.79 4.23 -7.70
N GLY A 144 -9.06 3.85 -7.56
CA GLY A 144 -9.60 2.57 -8.02
C GLY A 144 -9.06 1.38 -7.22
N ASN A 145 -8.76 1.58 -5.93
CA ASN A 145 -8.49 0.49 -4.99
C ASN A 145 -9.81 -0.05 -4.42
N TRP A 146 -9.74 -1.07 -3.55
CA TRP A 146 -10.95 -1.67 -2.99
C TRP A 146 -11.76 -0.70 -2.12
N PHE A 147 -11.10 0.22 -1.42
CA PHE A 147 -11.74 1.18 -0.55
C PHE A 147 -12.67 2.11 -1.35
N ASP A 148 -12.16 2.78 -2.39
CA ASP A 148 -12.96 3.75 -3.17
C ASP A 148 -13.87 3.09 -4.20
N LEU A 149 -13.42 2.00 -4.84
CA LEU A 149 -14.18 1.37 -5.92
C LEU A 149 -15.32 0.47 -5.43
N ILE A 150 -15.24 -0.06 -4.21
CA ILE A 150 -16.20 -1.04 -3.68
C ILE A 150 -16.80 -0.57 -2.36
N LEU A 151 -15.97 -0.35 -1.34
CA LEU A 151 -16.46 -0.06 0.02
C LEU A 151 -17.24 1.25 0.06
N THR A 152 -16.68 2.30 -0.55
CA THR A 152 -17.22 3.66 -0.43
C THR A 152 -17.92 4.18 -1.69
N LYS A 153 -17.94 3.41 -2.78
CA LYS A 153 -18.52 3.79 -4.09
C LYS A 153 -19.92 4.41 -4.00
N ASP A 154 -20.76 3.86 -3.14
CA ASP A 154 -22.16 4.26 -2.98
C ASP A 154 -22.42 5.00 -1.64
N LEU A 155 -21.40 5.59 -1.01
CA LEU A 155 -21.58 6.36 0.24
C LEU A 155 -22.57 7.52 0.06
N ALA A 156 -22.49 8.23 -1.06
CA ALA A 156 -23.43 9.30 -1.39
C ALA A 156 -24.89 8.82 -1.47
N LYS A 157 -25.11 7.51 -1.65
CA LYS A 157 -26.43 6.86 -1.66
C LYS A 157 -26.77 6.20 -0.31
N GLY A 158 -25.99 6.48 0.74
CA GLY A 158 -26.20 5.94 2.08
C GLY A 158 -25.75 4.48 2.26
N ARG A 159 -24.81 3.99 1.44
CA ARG A 159 -24.39 2.57 1.46
C ARG A 159 -22.88 2.41 1.57
N PHE A 160 -22.45 1.60 2.53
CA PHE A 160 -21.09 1.10 2.64
C PHE A 160 -21.11 -0.41 2.33
N THR A 161 -20.37 -0.85 1.31
CA THR A 161 -20.46 -2.24 0.80
C THR A 161 -19.22 -3.05 1.14
N TYR A 162 -19.33 -4.04 2.01
CA TYR A 162 -18.20 -4.89 2.38
C TYR A 162 -18.18 -6.20 1.58
N PRO A 163 -17.02 -6.60 1.03
CA PRO A 163 -16.92 -7.74 0.10
C PRO A 163 -16.88 -9.13 0.75
N GLY A 164 -16.58 -9.26 2.04
CA GLY A 164 -16.50 -10.57 2.71
C GLY A 164 -17.14 -10.59 4.10
N LYS A 165 -16.64 -11.47 4.96
CA LYS A 165 -17.00 -11.52 6.38
C LYS A 165 -16.65 -10.21 7.09
N THR A 166 -17.59 -9.65 7.86
CA THR A 166 -17.41 -8.35 8.51
C THR A 166 -16.76 -8.46 9.90
N ASP A 167 -16.59 -9.67 10.42
CA ASP A 167 -16.04 -9.99 11.74
C ASP A 167 -14.60 -10.51 11.70
N VAL A 168 -14.00 -10.66 10.51
CA VAL A 168 -12.61 -11.11 10.36
C VAL A 168 -11.65 -9.91 10.28
N PRO A 169 -10.51 -9.93 10.99
CA PRO A 169 -9.46 -8.92 10.86
C PRO A 169 -8.89 -8.83 9.44
N HIS A 170 -8.71 -7.61 8.95
CA HIS A 170 -8.15 -7.29 7.63
C HIS A 170 -7.05 -6.23 7.76
N ALA A 171 -5.95 -6.41 7.03
CA ALA A 171 -4.81 -5.49 7.08
C ALA A 171 -5.00 -4.31 6.12
N TRP A 172 -4.75 -3.09 6.59
CA TRP A 172 -4.87 -1.85 5.84
C TRP A 172 -3.62 -1.00 5.96
N ALA A 173 -3.25 -0.27 4.92
CA ALA A 173 -2.12 0.65 4.94
C ALA A 173 -2.50 2.02 4.40
N TYR A 174 -2.35 3.05 5.22
CA TYR A 174 -2.47 4.43 4.77
C TYR A 174 -1.23 4.80 3.94
N LEU A 175 -1.43 5.16 2.67
CA LEU A 175 -0.35 5.34 1.72
C LEU A 175 0.68 6.40 2.13
N PRO A 176 0.30 7.56 2.69
CA PRO A 176 1.28 8.51 3.23
C PRO A 176 2.17 7.92 4.33
N ASP A 177 1.63 7.11 5.24
CA ASP A 177 2.42 6.47 6.29
C ASP A 177 3.35 5.40 5.72
N LEU A 178 2.84 4.60 4.79
CA LEU A 178 3.64 3.59 4.10
C LEU A 178 4.80 4.24 3.33
N ALA A 179 4.56 5.37 2.65
CA ALA A 179 5.59 6.11 1.93
C ALA A 179 6.64 6.72 2.88
N ARG A 180 6.22 7.26 4.05
CA ARG A 180 7.16 7.70 5.11
C ARG A 180 8.00 6.53 5.64
N ALA A 181 7.40 5.36 5.82
CA ALA A 181 8.12 4.15 6.20
C ALA A 181 9.15 3.75 5.13
N VAL A 182 8.78 3.81 3.84
CA VAL A 182 9.71 3.55 2.72
C VAL A 182 10.91 4.49 2.78
N VAL A 183 10.70 5.79 2.99
CA VAL A 183 11.79 6.76 3.13
C VAL A 183 12.73 6.36 4.27
N GLY A 184 12.18 6.10 5.47
CA GLY A 184 12.99 5.72 6.63
C GLY A 184 13.77 4.42 6.43
N LEU A 185 13.17 3.42 5.79
CA LEU A 185 13.84 2.16 5.45
C LEU A 185 14.97 2.37 4.43
N VAL A 186 14.73 3.20 3.42
CA VAL A 186 15.74 3.57 2.42
C VAL A 186 16.91 4.32 3.06
N GLU A 187 16.66 5.19 4.04
CA GLU A 187 17.74 5.86 4.78
C GLU A 187 18.59 4.90 5.63
N LYS A 188 18.03 3.73 5.98
CA LYS A 188 18.72 2.66 6.73
C LYS A 188 19.20 1.51 5.83
N ARG A 189 19.09 1.62 4.51
CA ARG A 189 19.38 0.53 3.56
C ARG A 189 20.77 -0.11 3.74
N ASP A 190 21.77 0.66 4.18
CA ASP A 190 23.15 0.18 4.33
C ASP A 190 23.34 -0.79 5.51
N VAL A 191 22.38 -0.85 6.45
CA VAL A 191 22.39 -1.81 7.58
C VAL A 191 21.37 -2.93 7.41
N LEU A 192 20.57 -2.91 6.34
CA LEU A 192 19.61 -3.96 6.02
C LEU A 192 20.32 -5.12 5.32
N PRO A 193 19.80 -6.36 5.43
CA PRO A 193 20.27 -7.45 4.57
C PRO A 193 20.02 -7.11 3.10
N VAL A 194 20.80 -7.72 2.20
CA VAL A 194 20.68 -7.53 0.74
C VAL A 194 19.25 -7.73 0.25
N TYR A 195 18.49 -8.65 0.85
CA TYR A 195 17.07 -8.79 0.62
C TYR A 195 16.34 -8.68 1.96
N ALA A 196 15.54 -7.63 2.11
CA ALA A 196 14.75 -7.37 3.30
C ALA A 196 13.25 -7.39 2.95
N ASP A 197 12.48 -8.28 3.58
CA ASP A 197 11.02 -8.24 3.55
C ASP A 197 10.53 -7.62 4.86
N ILE A 198 9.93 -6.43 4.78
CA ILE A 198 9.56 -5.62 5.93
C ILE A 198 8.02 -5.50 5.96
N PRO A 199 7.35 -6.20 6.89
CA PRO A 199 5.92 -6.02 7.11
C PRO A 199 5.62 -4.62 7.67
N PHE A 200 4.75 -3.89 6.99
CA PHE A 200 4.13 -2.67 7.46
C PHE A 200 2.77 -3.02 8.08
N SER A 201 2.70 -3.01 9.42
CA SER A 201 1.52 -3.42 10.18
C SER A 201 0.27 -2.61 9.82
N GLY A 202 0.43 -1.30 9.62
CA GLY A 202 -0.67 -0.39 9.31
C GLY A 202 -1.83 -0.56 10.29
N TYR A 203 -3.06 -0.47 9.81
CA TYR A 203 -4.24 -0.77 10.63
C TYR A 203 -4.66 -2.23 10.47
N THR A 204 -5.16 -2.83 11.54
CA THR A 204 -5.86 -4.11 11.48
C THR A 204 -7.30 -3.89 11.92
N LEU A 205 -8.24 -4.00 10.99
CA LEU A 205 -9.65 -3.68 11.21
C LEU A 205 -10.52 -4.80 10.66
N THR A 206 -11.58 -5.16 11.39
CA THR A 206 -12.66 -5.95 10.82
C THR A 206 -13.51 -5.08 9.87
N GLY A 207 -14.31 -5.71 9.01
CA GLY A 207 -15.26 -4.97 8.17
C GLY A 207 -16.25 -4.14 8.97
N GLN A 208 -16.67 -4.62 10.15
CA GLN A 208 -17.52 -3.88 11.08
C GLN A 208 -16.78 -2.66 11.65
N GLN A 209 -15.53 -2.81 12.08
CA GLN A 209 -14.73 -1.69 12.61
C GLN A 209 -14.45 -0.63 11.53
N MET A 210 -14.15 -1.05 10.30
CA MET A 210 -14.00 -0.14 9.17
C MET A 210 -15.31 0.61 8.87
N PHE A 211 -16.44 -0.11 8.88
CA PHE A 211 -17.76 0.50 8.71
C PHE A 211 -18.06 1.52 9.81
N ASP A 212 -17.85 1.18 11.09
CA ASP A 212 -18.13 2.06 12.21
C ASP A 212 -17.26 3.33 12.13
N ALA A 213 -15.98 3.18 11.78
CA ALA A 213 -15.06 4.30 11.61
C ALA A 213 -15.47 5.21 10.43
N VAL A 214 -15.82 4.64 9.28
CA VAL A 214 -16.33 5.43 8.14
C VAL A 214 -17.66 6.10 8.49
N ASN A 215 -18.57 5.39 9.17
CA ASN A 215 -19.87 5.91 9.55
C ASN A 215 -19.78 7.05 10.57
N GLY A 216 -18.72 7.06 11.40
CA GLY A 216 -18.40 8.19 12.29
C GLY A 216 -17.77 9.40 11.59
N ALA A 217 -17.18 9.23 10.40
CA ALA A 217 -16.53 10.31 9.65
C ALA A 217 -17.48 11.01 8.64
N VAL A 218 -18.57 10.35 8.24
CA VAL A 218 -19.51 10.88 7.24
C VAL A 218 -20.63 11.71 7.89
N ALA A 219 -21.05 12.77 7.22
CA ALA A 219 -22.09 13.68 7.72
C ALA A 219 -23.50 13.07 7.78
N ARG A 220 -23.73 11.92 7.13
CA ARG A 220 -25.01 11.20 7.15
C ARG A 220 -24.76 9.72 7.38
N PRO A 221 -25.48 9.08 8.31
CA PRO A 221 -25.28 7.67 8.59
C PRO A 221 -25.57 6.83 7.34
N VAL A 222 -24.73 5.82 7.14
CA VAL A 222 -24.82 4.87 6.03
C VAL A 222 -25.15 3.47 6.54
N GLN A 223 -25.66 2.61 5.67
CA GLN A 223 -25.94 1.22 5.99
C GLN A 223 -24.83 0.31 5.49
N LEU A 224 -24.38 -0.59 6.37
CA LEU A 224 -23.53 -1.71 6.00
C LEU A 224 -24.31 -2.68 5.10
N LYS A 225 -23.74 -2.99 3.93
CA LYS A 225 -24.27 -3.97 2.97
C LYS A 225 -23.19 -4.97 2.63
N SER A 226 -23.57 -6.22 2.42
CA SER A 226 -22.68 -7.23 1.87
C SER A 226 -22.64 -7.15 0.34
N MET A 227 -21.46 -7.27 -0.24
CA MET A 227 -21.30 -7.35 -1.70
C MET A 227 -21.90 -8.66 -2.23
N SER A 228 -22.72 -8.57 -3.27
CA SER A 228 -23.13 -9.75 -4.02
C SER A 228 -22.05 -10.13 -5.03
N TRP A 229 -21.50 -11.33 -4.90
CA TRP A 229 -20.51 -11.88 -5.84
C TRP A 229 -21.13 -12.55 -7.06
N TRP A 230 -22.43 -12.83 -7.04
CA TRP A 230 -23.14 -13.50 -8.14
C TRP A 230 -22.99 -12.81 -9.50
N PRO A 231 -23.13 -11.47 -9.61
CA PRO A 231 -22.89 -10.78 -10.88
C PRO A 231 -21.48 -11.03 -11.43
N LEU A 232 -20.47 -11.08 -10.55
CA LEU A 232 -19.08 -11.31 -10.93
C LEU A 232 -18.85 -12.75 -11.39
N GLN A 233 -19.50 -13.72 -10.73
CA GLN A 233 -19.49 -15.14 -11.14
C GLN A 233 -20.11 -15.34 -12.52
N LEU A 234 -21.23 -14.66 -12.82
CA LEU A 234 -21.88 -14.74 -14.13
C LEU A 234 -21.08 -14.04 -15.25
N ALA A 235 -20.41 -12.93 -14.92
CA ALA A 235 -19.55 -12.21 -15.87
C ALA A 235 -18.18 -12.87 -16.08
N ARG A 236 -17.79 -13.82 -15.22
CA ARG A 236 -16.49 -14.51 -15.21
C ARG A 236 -16.00 -14.96 -16.61
N PRO A 237 -16.78 -15.63 -17.48
CA PRO A 237 -16.28 -16.06 -18.79
C PRO A 237 -15.95 -14.89 -19.74
N PHE A 238 -16.61 -13.75 -19.60
CA PHE A 238 -16.44 -12.62 -20.53
C PHE A 238 -15.58 -11.49 -19.97
N TRP A 239 -15.31 -11.49 -18.66
CA TRP A 239 -14.58 -10.43 -17.98
C TRP A 239 -13.32 -10.96 -17.27
N PRO A 240 -12.13 -10.87 -17.90
CA PRO A 240 -10.87 -11.34 -17.32
C PRO A 240 -10.56 -10.75 -15.94
N MET A 241 -10.82 -9.45 -15.73
CA MET A 241 -10.63 -8.80 -14.43
C MET A 241 -11.54 -9.43 -13.36
N GLY A 242 -12.79 -9.75 -13.69
CA GLY A 242 -13.71 -10.43 -12.79
C GLY A 242 -13.17 -11.78 -12.30
N ARG A 243 -12.48 -12.54 -13.16
CA ARG A 243 -11.82 -13.81 -12.77
C ARG A 243 -10.75 -13.57 -11.70
N CYS A 244 -9.91 -12.56 -11.91
CA CYS A 244 -8.85 -12.20 -10.97
C CYS A 244 -9.39 -11.69 -9.63
N LEU A 245 -10.48 -10.91 -9.65
CA LEU A 245 -11.15 -10.45 -8.42
C LEU A 245 -11.77 -11.61 -7.64
N LEU A 246 -12.39 -12.57 -8.33
CA LEU A 246 -12.93 -13.78 -7.71
C LEU A 246 -11.82 -14.67 -7.13
N GLU A 247 -10.67 -14.76 -7.80
CA GLU A 247 -9.51 -15.47 -7.30
C GLU A 247 -9.02 -14.89 -5.97
N MET A 248 -8.95 -13.57 -5.85
CA MET A 248 -8.47 -12.89 -4.65
C MET A 248 -9.53 -12.72 -3.55
N ARG A 249 -10.76 -13.19 -3.79
CA ARG A 249 -11.87 -13.06 -2.84
C ARG A 249 -11.53 -13.62 -1.46
N TYR A 250 -10.78 -14.72 -1.38
CA TYR A 250 -10.48 -15.41 -0.12
C TYR A 250 -9.89 -14.47 0.94
N LEU A 251 -9.15 -13.43 0.54
CA LEU A 251 -8.55 -12.46 1.46
C LEU A 251 -9.59 -11.74 2.32
N TRP A 252 -10.80 -11.53 1.79
CA TRP A 252 -11.89 -10.89 2.52
C TRP A 252 -12.59 -11.80 3.52
N ASP A 253 -12.34 -13.11 3.44
CA ASP A 253 -12.90 -14.13 4.34
C ASP A 253 -11.82 -14.75 5.25
N THR A 254 -10.56 -14.36 5.07
CA THR A 254 -9.37 -14.86 5.80
C THR A 254 -8.90 -13.82 6.80
N ALA A 255 -8.86 -14.16 8.09
CA ALA A 255 -8.34 -13.27 9.13
C ALA A 255 -6.84 -13.03 8.94
N HIS A 256 -6.43 -11.77 8.74
CA HIS A 256 -5.03 -11.43 8.56
C HIS A 256 -4.63 -10.07 9.14
N ARG A 257 -3.40 -10.04 9.64
CA ARG A 257 -2.66 -8.87 10.11
C ARG A 257 -1.16 -9.07 9.87
N LEU A 258 -0.44 -7.97 9.70
CA LEU A 258 1.02 -7.96 9.55
C LEU A 258 1.70 -7.67 10.89
N ASP A 259 2.76 -8.40 11.21
CA ASP A 259 3.57 -8.21 12.41
C ASP A 259 4.51 -7.00 12.23
N GLY A 260 4.22 -5.90 12.92
CA GLY A 260 4.98 -4.65 12.83
C GLY A 260 6.31 -4.65 13.60
N THR A 261 6.62 -5.69 14.37
CA THR A 261 7.75 -5.65 15.33
C THR A 261 9.09 -5.34 14.65
N LEU A 262 9.34 -5.88 13.45
CA LEU A 262 10.56 -5.57 12.70
C LEU A 262 10.62 -4.10 12.27
N LEU A 263 9.53 -3.56 11.74
CA LEU A 263 9.48 -2.16 11.31
C LEU A 263 9.66 -1.21 12.49
N GLU A 264 9.01 -1.48 13.62
CA GLU A 264 9.12 -0.66 14.85
C GLU A 264 10.56 -0.64 15.39
N ARG A 265 11.26 -1.77 15.35
CA ARG A 265 12.69 -1.81 15.71
C ARG A 265 13.56 -0.99 14.76
N LEU A 266 13.25 -1.00 13.46
CA LEU A 266 14.02 -0.26 12.45
C LEU A 266 13.71 1.24 12.49
N LEU A 267 12.45 1.61 12.70
CA LEU A 267 11.91 2.98 12.66
C LEU A 267 11.07 3.29 13.92
N PRO A 268 11.69 3.42 15.11
CA PRO A 268 10.96 3.64 16.37
C PRO A 268 10.20 4.98 16.42
N ASP A 269 10.63 5.95 15.63
CA ASP A 269 10.02 7.28 15.55
C ASP A 269 8.90 7.37 14.50
N LEU A 270 8.66 6.31 13.72
CA LEU A 270 7.59 6.29 12.73
C LEU A 270 6.24 6.32 13.46
N ARG A 271 5.55 7.45 13.33
CA ARG A 271 4.20 7.62 13.87
C ARG A 271 3.16 7.22 12.84
N GLN A 272 2.30 6.29 13.22
CA GLN A 272 1.07 5.99 12.48
C GLN A 272 0.09 7.15 12.63
N THR A 273 -0.52 7.55 11.52
CA THR A 273 -1.60 8.54 11.49
C THR A 273 -2.83 7.96 12.21
N PRO A 274 -3.54 8.73 13.04
CA PRO A 274 -4.80 8.28 13.61
C PRO A 274 -5.82 7.87 12.52
N LEU A 275 -6.60 6.83 12.76
CA LEU A 275 -7.49 6.25 11.75
C LEU A 275 -8.54 7.25 11.24
N ASP A 276 -9.12 8.05 12.14
CA ASP A 276 -10.07 9.12 11.82
C ASP A 276 -9.46 10.13 10.85
N VAL A 277 -8.24 10.60 11.11
CA VAL A 277 -7.50 11.52 10.22
C VAL A 277 -7.22 10.88 8.87
N ALA A 278 -6.84 9.60 8.84
CA ALA A 278 -6.59 8.88 7.59
C ALA A 278 -7.87 8.67 6.76
N LEU A 279 -9.00 8.39 7.42
CA LEU A 279 -10.30 8.24 6.75
C LEU A 279 -10.84 9.57 6.24
N ASP A 280 -10.69 10.66 6.98
CA ASP A 280 -11.05 12.01 6.51
C ASP A 280 -10.33 12.38 5.21
N ALA A 281 -9.05 12.00 5.11
CA ALA A 281 -8.28 12.19 3.89
C ALA A 281 -8.67 11.22 2.76
N ALA A 282 -9.14 10.01 3.10
CA ALA A 282 -9.46 8.97 2.13
C ALA A 282 -10.89 9.02 1.58
N LEU A 283 -11.79 9.69 2.30
CA LEU A 283 -13.18 9.85 1.91
C LEU A 283 -13.36 11.05 0.97
N PRO A 284 -14.35 11.00 0.06
CA PRO A 284 -14.67 12.15 -0.78
C PRO A 284 -15.02 13.36 0.09
N SER A 285 -14.34 14.49 -0.12
CA SER A 285 -14.43 15.68 0.72
C SER A 285 -15.84 16.27 0.90
N GLY A 286 -16.75 16.01 -0.05
CA GLY A 286 -18.16 16.40 0.04
C GLY A 286 -19.04 15.51 0.93
N LEU A 287 -18.51 14.41 1.45
CA LEU A 287 -19.23 13.45 2.31
C LEU A 287 -18.75 13.44 3.76
N VAL A 288 -17.59 14.03 4.03
CA VAL A 288 -16.95 14.09 5.36
C VAL A 288 -17.61 15.17 6.21
N GLU A 289 -17.87 14.86 7.48
CA GLU A 289 -18.30 15.84 8.47
C GLU A 289 -17.10 16.69 8.87
N ARG A 290 -16.94 17.85 8.20
CA ARG A 290 -15.92 18.81 8.59
C ARG A 290 -16.30 19.43 9.93
N ASN A 291 -15.80 18.88 11.03
CA ASN A 291 -15.72 19.60 12.30
C ASN A 291 -14.64 20.70 12.19
N VAL A 292 -14.86 21.67 11.31
CA VAL A 292 -14.18 22.96 11.41
C VAL A 292 -14.87 23.65 12.58
N HIS A 293 -14.21 23.71 13.74
CA HIS A 293 -14.54 24.66 14.78
C HIS A 293 -13.79 25.98 14.48
N PRO A 294 -14.40 26.96 13.80
CA PRO A 294 -13.70 28.19 13.40
C PRO A 294 -13.33 29.13 14.57
N ASN A 295 -13.58 28.74 15.84
CA ASN A 295 -13.44 29.62 17.00
C ASN A 295 -12.74 28.97 18.23
N GLN A 296 -11.82 28.02 18.06
CA GLN A 296 -10.88 27.72 19.15
C GLN A 296 -9.69 28.67 19.09
N VAL A 297 -9.85 29.79 19.79
CA VAL A 297 -8.76 30.73 20.10
C VAL A 297 -7.69 29.95 20.85
N MET A 298 -6.47 29.93 20.30
CA MET A 298 -5.28 29.48 21.03
C MET A 298 -5.18 30.28 22.33
N THR A 299 -5.53 29.64 23.45
CA THR A 299 -5.30 30.24 24.76
C THR A 299 -3.82 30.11 25.04
N THR A 300 -3.07 31.18 24.79
CA THR A 300 -1.70 31.30 25.22
C THR A 300 -1.67 31.21 26.74
N GLY A 301 -1.06 30.14 27.25
CA GLY A 301 -0.84 29.92 28.68
C GLY A 301 -0.04 31.09 29.26
N ARG A 302 -0.67 31.84 30.16
CA ARG A 302 -0.03 32.88 30.96
C ARG A 302 0.68 32.19 32.12
N ASN A 303 2.00 32.22 32.11
CA ASN A 303 2.87 31.72 33.18
C ASN A 303 2.67 32.57 34.46
N PRO A 304 2.51 31.97 35.66
CA PRO A 304 2.49 32.72 36.90
C PRO A 304 3.91 32.86 37.45
N GLY A 305 4.34 34.09 37.72
CA GLY A 305 5.51 34.36 38.56
C GLY A 305 6.34 35.56 38.09
N LEU A 306 6.24 36.66 38.84
CA LEU A 306 7.35 37.53 39.28
C LEU A 306 6.76 38.74 40.03
N THR A 307 6.55 38.59 41.34
CA THR A 307 7.05 39.44 42.45
C THR A 307 6.49 38.93 43.77
#